data_AF-A0A1S3XQY6-F1
#
_entry.id   AF-A0A1S3XQY6-F1
#
_cell.length_a   1.000
_cell.length_b   1.000
_cell.length_c   1.000
_cell.angle_alpha   90.00
_cell.angle_beta   90.00
_cell.angle_gamma   90.00
#
_symmetry.space_group_name_H-M   'P 1'
#
loop_
_entity.id
_entity.type
_entity.pdbx_description
1 polymer ?
#
loop_
_entity_poly.entity_id
_entity_poly.type
_entity_poly.pdbx_seq_one_letter_code
_entity_poly.pdbx_strand_id
1 'polypeptide(L)'
;MLIRKIRKSVSWKMISQLNHLFISPIYEKGSNSHSPQNFSSLNIRCFRSSHNPKVSVPESTTQTPISLVVNKISRVTRTDAQAALFDYLHCTRGFNYVDAEHISKNSPHFLQSLLSKVDNDQDITRALTRFFRYHPINEFEPFLESLGLSQSELTSMLPRNLMFLSDDSVLLDNYHVLCDYGIPRVKMGKIYKEASEIFGYDYGVLDMKLRAYEKLGLSRSTVIKLVTCSPTLLLGEMNSELIKVLEKLKILGFENDWIGGYLSNRHSYNWGRMLHTLHFLNEVGYSDEKMASLFKMNPAFLFEGSGKRIYVLVGQLLKLGLKMNDIYSLFCQNPNILSLKCAKNLWQALYFLLEIGLETEIIANIVSIHIQLLGSHSLKGPKTVLRGFKGDKCRLCETIKEDPLNLFRLASKSKVSLEQMTSQNPGKLFEKTTFLLRLGYLENSDEMAKALKQFRGRGDQLQERFDCLVNAGLDCNVVINMIKQAPTALNQSKNVLEKKIDLLKTYLGYPVESIASFPSYLCYDVDRVHLRFSMYAWLKQKGAAKPTLSVSTLLACSDARFVKYFVDIHPEGPAMWENLKSSLQSS
;
A
#
# COMPACT_ATOMS: atom_id res chain seq x y z
N MET A 1 -37.72 27.60 -26.91
CA MET A 1 -38.22 26.24 -27.27
C MET A 1 -37.08 25.21 -27.43
N LEU A 2 -36.09 25.22 -26.52
CA LEU A 2 -34.89 24.35 -26.57
C LEU A 2 -34.54 23.74 -25.20
N ILE A 3 -35.49 23.71 -24.25
CA ILE A 3 -35.31 23.19 -22.88
C ILE A 3 -35.96 21.78 -22.70
N ARG A 4 -36.60 21.22 -23.74
CA ARG A 4 -37.28 19.91 -23.66
C ARG A 4 -36.46 18.70 -24.12
N LYS A 5 -35.27 18.87 -24.71
CA LYS A 5 -34.53 17.76 -25.34
C LYS A 5 -33.48 17.04 -24.47
N ILE A 6 -33.10 17.56 -23.31
CA ILE A 6 -32.15 16.88 -22.40
C ILE A 6 -32.85 16.06 -21.30
N ARG A 7 -34.18 16.14 -21.18
CA ARG A 7 -34.96 15.41 -20.15
C ARG A 7 -35.28 13.94 -20.51
N LYS A 8 -34.64 13.37 -21.55
CA LYS A 8 -35.02 12.07 -22.13
C LYS A 8 -33.96 10.95 -22.12
N SER A 9 -32.80 11.09 -21.46
CA SER A 9 -31.84 9.96 -21.36
C SER A 9 -31.49 9.48 -19.95
N VAL A 10 -32.04 10.09 -18.89
CA VAL A 10 -31.79 9.61 -17.51
C VAL A 10 -33.12 9.18 -16.91
N SER A 11 -33.26 7.87 -16.67
CA SER A 11 -34.45 7.27 -16.06
C SER A 11 -34.75 7.94 -14.72
N TRP A 12 -36.03 8.32 -14.49
CA TRP A 12 -36.49 8.92 -13.23
C TRP A 12 -36.17 8.06 -11.99
N LYS A 13 -35.99 6.73 -12.16
CA LYS A 13 -35.50 5.84 -11.09
C LYS A 13 -34.09 6.23 -10.62
N MET A 14 -33.19 6.68 -11.50
CA MET A 14 -31.81 7.04 -11.14
C MET A 14 -31.72 8.38 -10.41
N ILE A 15 -32.55 9.36 -10.77
CA ILE A 15 -32.61 10.65 -10.04
C ILE A 15 -33.04 10.42 -8.59
N SER A 16 -33.93 9.45 -8.34
CA SER A 16 -34.31 9.07 -6.98
C SER A 16 -33.15 8.44 -6.18
N GLN A 17 -32.26 7.68 -6.83
CA GLN A 17 -31.07 7.09 -6.19
C GLN A 17 -29.95 8.12 -5.94
N LEU A 18 -29.86 9.18 -6.75
CA LEU A 18 -28.90 10.28 -6.62
C LEU A 18 -29.25 11.32 -5.53
N ASN A 19 -30.46 11.26 -4.95
CA ASN A 19 -30.89 12.20 -3.92
C ASN A 19 -30.18 12.00 -2.57
N HIS A 20 -29.70 10.79 -2.27
CA HIS A 20 -28.98 10.49 -1.01
C HIS A 20 -27.48 10.88 -1.03
N LEU A 21 -26.94 11.31 -2.16
CA LEU A 21 -25.50 11.51 -2.36
C LEU A 21 -24.94 12.83 -1.80
N PHE A 22 -25.77 13.79 -1.38
CA PHE A 22 -25.26 14.98 -0.67
C PHE A 22 -25.00 14.73 0.83
N ILE A 23 -25.54 13.65 1.40
CA ILE A 23 -25.64 13.48 2.87
C ILE A 23 -24.85 12.26 3.38
N SER A 24 -24.43 11.33 2.53
CA SER A 24 -23.75 10.10 2.99
C SER A 24 -22.22 10.25 2.95
N PRO A 25 -21.52 10.34 4.10
CA PRO A 25 -20.07 10.31 4.13
C PRO A 25 -19.55 8.96 3.59
N ILE A 26 -18.45 8.98 2.86
CA ILE A 26 -17.69 7.77 2.51
C ILE A 26 -17.03 7.26 3.80
N TYR A 27 -17.76 6.49 4.59
CA TYR A 27 -17.18 5.62 5.62
C TYR A 27 -17.08 4.21 5.04
N GLU A 28 -15.86 3.70 4.92
CA GLU A 28 -15.61 2.26 4.93
C GLU A 28 -15.88 1.77 6.35
N LYS A 29 -17.11 1.35 6.61
CA LYS A 29 -17.41 0.51 7.77
C LYS A 29 -17.04 -0.91 7.38
N GLY A 30 -16.12 -1.51 8.13
CA GLY A 30 -15.93 -2.96 8.10
C GLY A 30 -17.28 -3.65 8.30
N SER A 31 -17.63 -4.54 7.39
CA SER A 31 -18.86 -5.30 7.41
C SER A 31 -18.87 -6.27 8.58
N ASN A 32 -19.55 -5.92 9.67
CA ASN A 32 -20.16 -6.92 10.54
C ASN A 32 -21.57 -7.18 10.00
N SER A 33 -21.80 -8.41 9.55
CA SER A 33 -23.12 -8.93 9.21
C SER A 33 -23.92 -9.13 10.49
N HIS A 34 -24.98 -8.34 10.67
CA HIS A 34 -26.08 -8.70 11.54
C HIS A 34 -27.36 -8.68 10.71
N SER A 35 -27.96 -9.86 10.55
CA SER A 35 -29.35 -10.03 10.14
C SER A 35 -30.28 -9.59 11.29
N PRO A 36 -31.47 -9.04 10.99
CA PRO A 36 -32.39 -8.56 12.00
C PRO A 36 -33.29 -9.69 12.49
N GLN A 37 -33.39 -9.87 13.81
CA GLN A 37 -34.54 -10.53 14.43
C GLN A 37 -35.22 -9.55 15.37
N ASN A 38 -36.49 -9.31 15.07
CA ASN A 38 -37.44 -8.56 15.88
C ASN A 38 -37.63 -9.26 17.23
N PHE A 39 -37.47 -8.54 18.33
CA PHE A 39 -38.31 -8.74 19.50
C PHE A 39 -38.67 -7.39 20.10
N SER A 40 -39.98 -7.17 20.17
CA SER A 40 -40.64 -6.09 20.87
C SER A 40 -40.49 -6.29 22.38
N SER A 41 -40.38 -5.16 23.09
CA SER A 41 -41.31 -4.73 24.15
C SER A 41 -40.62 -4.14 25.40
N LEU A 42 -41.12 -2.93 25.70
CA LEU A 42 -41.43 -2.37 27.03
C LEU A 42 -40.29 -1.82 27.91
N ASN A 43 -40.25 -0.49 27.90
CA ASN A 43 -39.88 0.40 28.99
C ASN A 43 -40.42 -0.06 30.35
N ILE A 44 -39.55 -0.17 31.37
CA ILE A 44 -39.85 0.28 32.73
C ILE A 44 -38.57 0.89 33.34
N ARG A 45 -38.66 2.17 33.72
CA ARG A 45 -37.74 2.88 34.64
C ARG A 45 -38.10 2.51 36.08
N CYS A 46 -37.10 2.49 36.98
CA CYS A 46 -37.11 3.07 38.35
C CYS A 46 -35.99 2.41 39.18
N PHE A 47 -34.93 3.15 39.54
CA PHE A 47 -34.69 3.92 40.79
C PHE A 47 -33.92 3.15 41.86
N ARG A 48 -32.80 3.77 42.29
CA ARG A 48 -31.98 3.39 43.44
C ARG A 48 -32.75 3.63 44.74
N SER A 49 -32.58 2.74 45.72
CA SER A 49 -32.56 3.11 47.14
C SER A 49 -31.77 2.10 47.96
N SER A 50 -30.99 2.64 48.89
CA SER A 50 -30.13 2.01 49.89
C SER A 50 -30.90 1.46 51.09
N HIS A 51 -30.42 0.37 51.70
CA HIS A 51 -30.09 0.23 53.13
C HIS A 51 -29.61 -1.20 53.46
N ASN A 52 -28.45 -1.31 54.12
CA ASN A 52 -27.91 -2.53 54.74
C ASN A 52 -28.49 -2.71 56.16
N PRO A 53 -28.50 -3.94 56.72
CA PRO A 53 -27.38 -4.32 57.62
C PRO A 53 -26.87 -5.77 57.49
N LYS A 54 -25.53 -5.85 57.48
CA LYS A 54 -24.56 -6.88 57.92
C LYS A 54 -25.06 -8.29 58.35
N VAL A 55 -24.64 -9.30 57.59
CA VAL A 55 -24.02 -10.55 58.11
C VAL A 55 -22.88 -10.94 57.15
N SER A 56 -21.70 -11.23 57.71
CA SER A 56 -20.42 -11.57 57.06
C SER A 56 -20.25 -13.10 57.00
N VAL A 57 -19.84 -13.77 55.90
CA VAL A 57 -18.47 -14.05 55.35
C VAL A 57 -18.67 -15.21 54.32
N PRO A 58 -17.83 -15.52 53.30
CA PRO A 58 -16.69 -14.81 52.68
C PRO A 58 -16.88 -14.51 51.17
N GLU A 59 -16.07 -13.55 50.70
CA GLU A 59 -15.99 -13.06 49.33
C GLU A 59 -15.45 -14.11 48.33
N SER A 60 -16.24 -14.42 47.31
CA SER A 60 -15.73 -14.88 46.02
C SER A 60 -15.24 -13.68 45.23
N THR A 61 -13.93 -13.42 45.27
CA THR A 61 -13.31 -12.37 44.46
C THR A 61 -13.45 -12.71 42.97
N THR A 62 -14.29 -11.94 42.31
CA THR A 62 -14.26 -11.68 40.87
C THR A 62 -12.84 -11.37 40.43
N GLN A 63 -12.18 -12.31 39.76
CA GLN A 63 -10.99 -12.00 38.99
C GLN A 63 -11.42 -11.35 37.67
N THR A 64 -11.20 -10.05 37.60
CA THR A 64 -10.98 -9.31 36.35
C THR A 64 -10.05 -10.08 35.41
N PRO A 65 -10.24 -10.02 34.09
CA PRO A 65 -9.33 -10.67 33.15
C PRO A 65 -7.95 -10.04 33.31
N ILE A 66 -7.01 -10.83 33.84
CA ILE A 66 -5.61 -10.48 33.91
C ILE A 66 -5.16 -10.25 32.47
N SER A 67 -4.76 -9.01 32.17
CA SER A 67 -3.98 -8.71 30.99
C SER A 67 -2.72 -9.58 31.06
N LEU A 68 -2.66 -10.63 30.23
CA LEU A 68 -1.49 -11.47 30.10
C LEU A 68 -0.32 -10.58 29.69
N VAL A 69 0.54 -10.29 30.66
CA VAL A 69 1.86 -9.71 30.45
C VAL A 69 2.56 -10.64 29.46
N VAL A 70 2.80 -10.14 28.24
CA VAL A 70 3.48 -10.88 27.18
C VAL A 70 4.93 -11.07 27.59
N ASN A 71 5.21 -12.16 28.32
CA ASN A 71 6.57 -12.62 28.52
C ASN A 71 7.16 -12.92 27.14
N LYS A 72 8.20 -12.19 26.75
CA LYS A 72 8.93 -12.44 25.50
C LYS A 72 9.55 -13.84 25.56
N ILE A 73 8.91 -14.79 24.89
CA ILE A 73 9.45 -16.15 24.69
C ILE A 73 10.82 -16.04 24.02
N SER A 74 11.81 -16.74 24.58
CA SER A 74 13.17 -16.75 24.02
C SER A 74 13.18 -17.31 22.60
N ARG A 75 14.17 -16.93 21.78
CA ARG A 75 14.26 -17.46 20.41
C ARG A 75 14.45 -18.98 20.40
N VAL A 76 15.23 -19.50 21.35
CA VAL A 76 15.52 -20.93 21.50
C VAL A 76 14.24 -21.69 21.85
N THR A 77 13.53 -21.25 22.89
CA THR A 77 12.24 -21.82 23.31
C THR A 77 11.22 -21.91 22.17
N ARG A 78 11.17 -20.89 21.31
CA ARG A 78 10.27 -20.90 20.15
C ARG A 78 10.69 -21.95 19.12
N THR A 79 11.99 -22.04 18.81
CA THR A 79 12.51 -23.05 17.87
C THR A 79 12.24 -24.45 18.38
N ASP A 80 12.46 -24.71 19.67
CA ASP A 80 12.22 -26.00 20.31
C ASP A 80 10.73 -26.37 20.27
N ALA A 81 9.84 -25.39 20.55
CA ALA A 81 8.40 -25.59 20.45
C ALA A 81 7.93 -25.85 19.00
N GLN A 82 8.52 -25.16 18.03
CA GLN A 82 8.27 -25.40 16.61
C GLN A 82 8.70 -26.81 16.21
N ALA A 83 9.87 -27.27 16.64
CA ALA A 83 10.35 -28.62 16.37
C ALA A 83 9.44 -29.69 17.00
N ALA A 84 9.04 -29.51 18.26
CA ALA A 84 8.14 -30.45 18.93
C ALA A 84 6.76 -30.54 18.24
N LEU A 85 6.20 -29.40 17.80
CA LEU A 85 4.93 -29.39 17.04
C LEU A 85 5.10 -30.00 15.65
N PHE A 86 6.22 -29.75 14.98
CA PHE A 86 6.57 -30.38 13.71
C PHE A 86 6.63 -31.91 13.84
N ASP A 87 7.37 -32.42 14.83
CA ASP A 87 7.50 -33.87 15.07
C ASP A 87 6.16 -34.51 15.41
N TYR A 88 5.31 -33.83 16.18
CA TYR A 88 3.95 -34.28 16.42
C TYR A 88 3.17 -34.44 15.10
N LEU A 89 3.09 -33.37 14.30
CA LEU A 89 2.32 -33.38 13.04
C LEU A 89 2.88 -34.39 12.02
N HIS A 90 4.20 -34.42 11.83
CA HIS A 90 4.82 -35.27 10.82
C HIS A 90 4.95 -36.73 11.28
N CYS A 91 5.62 -36.97 12.42
CA CYS A 91 5.97 -38.32 12.85
C CYS A 91 4.81 -39.03 13.56
N THR A 92 3.97 -38.30 14.30
CA THR A 92 2.85 -38.91 15.05
C THR A 92 1.56 -38.92 14.24
N ARG A 93 1.25 -37.82 13.54
CA ARG A 93 0.00 -37.66 12.79
C ARG A 93 0.12 -37.99 11.31
N GLY A 94 1.33 -38.21 10.79
CA GLY A 94 1.57 -38.65 9.42
C GLY A 94 1.40 -37.56 8.36
N PHE A 95 1.42 -36.29 8.76
CA PHE A 95 1.30 -35.19 7.80
C PHE A 95 2.54 -35.17 6.89
N ASN A 96 2.39 -34.70 5.65
CA ASN A 96 3.56 -34.51 4.81
C ASN A 96 4.52 -33.46 5.44
N TYR A 97 5.80 -33.58 5.11
CA TYR A 97 6.84 -32.73 5.69
C TYR A 97 6.54 -31.23 5.50
N VAL A 98 6.08 -30.84 4.31
CA VAL A 98 5.86 -29.43 3.93
C VAL A 98 4.72 -28.81 4.75
N ASP A 99 3.64 -29.56 4.96
CA ASP A 99 2.49 -29.12 5.74
C ASP A 99 2.84 -29.02 7.22
N ALA A 100 3.48 -30.05 7.78
CA ALA A 100 3.93 -30.02 9.17
C ALA A 100 4.91 -28.87 9.44
N GLU A 101 5.85 -28.63 8.52
CA GLU A 101 6.80 -27.52 8.60
C GLU A 101 6.10 -26.16 8.51
N HIS A 102 5.16 -26.00 7.58
CA HIS A 102 4.42 -24.76 7.42
C HIS A 102 3.57 -24.45 8.66
N ILE A 103 2.80 -25.43 9.14
CA ILE A 103 1.91 -25.27 10.29
C ILE A 103 2.71 -24.91 11.54
N SER A 104 3.78 -25.66 11.83
CA SER A 104 4.62 -25.42 13.00
C SER A 104 5.31 -24.06 12.98
N LYS A 105 5.80 -23.60 11.82
CA LYS A 105 6.50 -22.31 11.73
C LYS A 105 5.58 -21.08 11.72
N ASN A 106 4.31 -21.23 11.32
CA ASN A 106 3.39 -20.12 11.09
C ASN A 106 2.22 -20.04 12.08
N SER A 107 2.29 -20.72 13.23
CA SER A 107 1.26 -20.69 14.29
C SER A 107 1.77 -20.14 15.66
N PRO A 108 2.31 -18.91 15.71
CA PRO A 108 2.98 -18.37 16.90
C PRO A 108 2.07 -18.22 18.14
N HIS A 109 0.79 -17.90 17.98
CA HIS A 109 -0.15 -17.76 19.09
C HIS A 109 -0.54 -19.12 19.66
N PHE A 110 -0.78 -20.11 18.79
CA PHE A 110 -0.98 -21.49 19.23
C PHE A 110 0.25 -22.00 20.00
N LEU A 111 1.46 -21.77 19.48
CA LEU A 111 2.70 -22.15 20.17
C LEU A 111 2.84 -21.47 21.54
N GLN A 112 2.47 -20.19 21.65
CA GLN A 112 2.47 -19.48 22.93
C GLN A 112 1.45 -20.08 23.91
N SER A 113 0.24 -20.39 23.44
CA SER A 113 -0.80 -21.07 24.23
C SER A 113 -0.32 -22.44 24.69
N LEU A 114 0.31 -23.20 23.80
CA LEU A 114 0.87 -24.52 24.09
C LEU A 114 1.98 -24.46 25.14
N LEU A 115 2.92 -23.51 25.01
CA LEU A 115 3.99 -23.29 25.99
C LEU A 115 3.47 -22.92 27.38
N SER A 116 2.31 -22.26 27.47
CA SER A 116 1.69 -21.94 28.77
C SER A 116 1.09 -23.17 29.48
N LYS A 117 0.93 -24.30 28.78
CA LYS A 117 0.36 -25.56 29.32
C LYS A 117 1.42 -26.55 29.80
N VAL A 118 2.71 -26.27 29.57
CA VAL A 118 3.82 -27.08 30.06
C VAL A 118 4.60 -26.31 31.11
N ASP A 119 5.10 -27.03 32.12
CA ASP A 119 5.93 -26.43 33.15
C ASP A 119 7.21 -25.84 32.54
N ASN A 120 7.82 -24.86 33.23
CA ASN A 120 9.13 -24.31 32.87
C ASN A 120 10.23 -25.36 33.09
N ASP A 121 10.27 -26.36 32.22
CA ASP A 121 11.33 -27.37 32.16
C ASP A 121 12.58 -26.76 31.50
N GLN A 122 13.77 -27.25 31.88
CA GLN A 122 15.01 -26.90 31.17
C GLN A 122 15.02 -27.46 29.75
N ASP A 123 14.26 -28.54 29.49
CA ASP A 123 14.10 -29.18 28.20
C ASP A 123 12.64 -29.07 27.69
N ILE A 124 12.36 -27.96 27.00
CA ILE A 124 11.04 -27.65 26.44
C ILE A 124 10.60 -28.69 25.41
N THR A 125 11.51 -29.20 24.59
CA THR A 125 11.22 -30.22 23.57
C THR A 125 10.67 -31.47 24.25
N ARG A 126 11.37 -31.97 25.27
CA ARG A 126 10.92 -33.14 26.04
C ARG A 126 9.58 -32.90 26.74
N ALA A 127 9.38 -31.72 27.34
CA ALA A 127 8.14 -31.37 28.01
C ALA A 127 6.94 -31.39 27.04
N LEU A 128 7.10 -30.78 25.85
CA LEU A 128 6.07 -30.75 24.82
C LEU A 128 5.82 -32.12 24.18
N THR A 129 6.88 -32.89 23.88
CA THR A 129 6.72 -34.28 23.41
C THR A 129 5.94 -35.12 24.41
N ARG A 130 6.21 -34.96 25.72
CA ARG A 130 5.42 -35.64 26.76
C ARG A 130 3.99 -35.14 26.78
N PHE A 131 3.76 -33.83 26.67
CA PHE A 131 2.43 -33.24 26.64
C PHE A 131 1.56 -33.85 25.53
N PHE A 132 2.07 -33.88 24.29
CA PHE A 132 1.34 -34.42 23.13
C PHE A 132 0.97 -35.90 23.25
N ARG A 133 1.75 -36.72 23.98
CA ARG A 133 1.45 -38.15 24.19
C ARG A 133 0.18 -38.38 25.01
N TYR A 134 -0.17 -37.43 25.88
CA TYR A 134 -1.28 -37.58 26.83
C TYR A 134 -2.42 -36.57 26.59
N HIS A 135 -2.19 -35.53 25.78
CA HIS A 135 -3.15 -34.47 25.53
C HIS A 135 -3.29 -34.24 24.02
N PRO A 136 -4.33 -34.80 23.36
CA PRO A 136 -4.60 -34.49 21.97
C PRO A 136 -4.89 -33.00 21.81
N ILE A 137 -4.33 -32.38 20.77
CA ILE A 137 -4.59 -30.98 20.43
C ILE A 137 -5.66 -30.89 19.35
N ASN A 138 -6.38 -29.78 19.32
CA ASN A 138 -7.21 -29.43 18.17
C ASN A 138 -6.30 -28.96 17.02
N GLU A 139 -6.07 -29.81 16.03
CA GLU A 139 -5.17 -29.59 14.90
C GLU A 139 -5.65 -28.46 13.97
N PHE A 140 -6.95 -28.16 13.97
CA PHE A 140 -7.50 -27.04 13.22
C PHE A 140 -7.00 -25.69 13.73
N GLU A 141 -6.66 -25.57 15.02
CA GLU A 141 -6.14 -24.32 15.58
C GLU A 141 -4.80 -23.89 14.94
N PRO A 142 -3.70 -24.67 15.06
CA PRO A 142 -2.43 -24.28 14.44
C PRO A 142 -2.53 -24.26 12.92
N PHE A 143 -3.36 -25.12 12.30
CA PHE A 143 -3.57 -25.11 10.87
C PHE A 143 -4.19 -23.80 10.38
N LEU A 144 -5.36 -23.41 10.90
CA LEU A 144 -6.04 -22.18 10.47
C LEU A 144 -5.22 -20.93 10.77
N GLU A 145 -4.52 -20.90 11.91
CA GLU A 145 -3.58 -19.82 12.23
C GLU A 145 -2.46 -19.74 11.17
N SER A 146 -1.89 -20.88 10.77
CA SER A 146 -0.84 -20.95 9.74
C SER A 146 -1.28 -20.47 8.36
N LEU A 147 -2.59 -20.45 8.09
CA LEU A 147 -3.16 -19.90 6.85
C LEU A 147 -3.32 -18.37 6.90
N GLY A 148 -3.03 -17.74 8.04
CA GLY A 148 -3.09 -16.30 8.25
C GLY A 148 -4.38 -15.78 8.91
N LEU A 149 -5.17 -16.66 9.53
CA LEU A 149 -6.32 -16.25 10.33
C LEU A 149 -5.88 -15.69 11.68
N SER A 150 -6.51 -14.61 12.12
CA SER A 150 -6.26 -14.03 13.45
C SER A 150 -6.95 -14.81 14.56
N GLN A 151 -6.43 -14.71 15.79
CA GLN A 151 -7.02 -15.38 16.96
C GLN A 151 -8.51 -15.06 17.18
N SER A 152 -8.92 -13.81 16.88
CA SER A 152 -10.32 -13.40 16.97
C SER A 152 -11.21 -14.09 15.94
N GLU A 153 -10.67 -14.43 14.78
CA GLU A 153 -11.42 -15.10 13.70
C GLU A 153 -11.49 -16.61 13.90
N LEU A 154 -10.44 -17.22 14.50
CA LEU A 154 -10.38 -18.67 14.73
C LEU A 154 -11.58 -19.22 15.50
N THR A 155 -11.96 -18.55 16.59
CA THR A 155 -13.01 -19.07 17.50
C THR A 155 -14.36 -19.33 16.83
N SER A 156 -14.71 -18.57 15.79
CA SER A 156 -15.95 -18.77 15.03
C SER A 156 -15.81 -19.76 13.87
N MET A 157 -14.58 -20.13 13.51
CA MET A 157 -14.24 -20.89 12.30
C MET A 157 -13.77 -22.32 12.60
N LEU A 158 -13.53 -22.65 13.87
CA LEU A 158 -13.20 -24.02 14.27
C LEU A 158 -14.41 -24.95 14.10
N PRO A 159 -14.22 -26.17 13.56
CA PRO A 159 -15.28 -27.15 13.50
C PRO A 159 -15.70 -27.56 14.92
N ARG A 160 -17.00 -27.76 15.14
CA ARG A 160 -17.56 -28.04 16.47
C ARG A 160 -17.27 -29.46 16.97
N ASN A 161 -17.14 -30.41 16.05
CA ASN A 161 -17.10 -31.85 16.35
C ASN A 161 -15.84 -32.55 15.80
N LEU A 162 -14.86 -31.79 15.28
CA LEU A 162 -13.63 -32.34 14.73
C LEU A 162 -12.45 -31.71 15.45
N MET A 163 -11.48 -32.55 15.81
CA MET A 163 -10.22 -32.12 16.42
C MET A 163 -9.00 -32.46 15.57
N PHE A 164 -9.11 -33.46 14.70
CA PHE A 164 -8.00 -33.91 13.86
C PHE A 164 -8.28 -33.58 12.38
N LEU A 165 -7.29 -33.05 11.67
CA LEU A 165 -7.46 -32.70 10.24
C LEU A 165 -7.56 -33.95 9.37
N SER A 166 -6.99 -35.07 9.82
CA SER A 166 -7.12 -36.37 9.15
C SER A 166 -8.58 -36.84 9.03
N ASP A 167 -9.46 -36.35 9.91
CA ASP A 167 -10.88 -36.72 9.91
C ASP A 167 -11.67 -35.93 8.83
N ASP A 168 -11.05 -34.90 8.23
CA ASP A 168 -11.60 -34.10 7.15
C ASP A 168 -10.66 -34.13 5.93
N SER A 169 -10.59 -35.31 5.28
CA SER A 169 -9.74 -35.50 4.10
C SER A 169 -10.13 -34.61 2.93
N VAL A 170 -11.42 -34.27 2.80
CA VAL A 170 -11.94 -33.41 1.71
C VAL A 170 -11.39 -31.99 1.85
N LEU A 171 -11.31 -31.47 3.08
CA LEU A 171 -10.68 -30.18 3.35
C LEU A 171 -9.20 -30.19 2.99
N LEU A 172 -8.46 -31.25 3.35
CA LEU A 172 -7.04 -31.37 3.04
C LEU A 172 -6.80 -31.50 1.53
N ASP A 173 -7.60 -32.30 0.83
CA ASP A 173 -7.51 -32.45 -0.63
C ASP A 173 -7.70 -31.11 -1.34
N ASN A 174 -8.74 -30.35 -0.96
CA ASN A 174 -8.98 -29.02 -1.54
C ASN A 174 -7.91 -27.99 -1.12
N TYR A 175 -7.38 -28.10 0.09
CA TYR A 175 -6.22 -27.31 0.53
C TYR A 175 -4.98 -27.57 -0.35
N HIS A 176 -4.70 -28.85 -0.67
CA HIS A 176 -3.60 -29.23 -1.55
C HIS A 176 -3.83 -28.75 -2.99
N VAL A 177 -5.06 -28.82 -3.50
CA VAL A 177 -5.40 -28.22 -4.81
C VAL A 177 -5.02 -26.74 -4.86
N LEU A 178 -5.33 -25.95 -3.82
CA LEU A 178 -4.93 -24.54 -3.76
C LEU A 178 -3.40 -24.38 -3.69
N CYS A 179 -2.70 -25.25 -2.95
CA CYS A 179 -1.24 -25.23 -2.84
C CYS A 179 -0.58 -25.54 -4.19
N ASP A 180 -1.00 -26.61 -4.85
CA ASP A 180 -0.48 -27.09 -6.13
C ASP A 180 -0.79 -26.11 -7.27
N TYR A 181 -1.91 -25.41 -7.17
CA TYR A 181 -2.22 -24.32 -8.08
C TYR A 181 -1.30 -23.10 -7.91
N GLY A 182 -0.63 -22.97 -6.75
CA GLY A 182 0.36 -21.93 -6.47
C GLY A 182 -0.16 -20.79 -5.57
N ILE A 183 -1.29 -20.98 -4.90
CA ILE A 183 -1.81 -19.97 -3.96
C ILE A 183 -0.94 -19.98 -2.68
N PRO A 184 -0.40 -18.83 -2.23
CA PRO A 184 0.40 -18.81 -1.01
C PRO A 184 -0.42 -19.25 0.21
N ARG A 185 0.09 -20.21 0.99
CA ARG A 185 -0.59 -20.79 2.17
C ARG A 185 -1.10 -19.74 3.16
N VAL A 186 -0.28 -18.71 3.44
CA VAL A 186 -0.62 -17.57 4.33
C VAL A 186 -1.73 -16.65 3.80
N LYS A 187 -2.22 -16.88 2.57
CA LYS A 187 -3.35 -16.17 1.98
C LYS A 187 -4.63 -16.99 2.00
N MET A 188 -4.54 -18.29 2.27
CA MET A 188 -5.69 -19.19 2.28
C MET A 188 -6.61 -18.95 3.47
N GLY A 189 -6.15 -18.31 4.55
CA GLY A 189 -7.00 -17.98 5.69
C GLY A 189 -8.17 -17.08 5.30
N LYS A 190 -7.93 -16.10 4.41
CA LYS A 190 -9.00 -15.28 3.84
C LYS A 190 -9.96 -16.11 2.98
N ILE A 191 -9.44 -17.05 2.22
CA ILE A 191 -10.24 -17.95 1.38
C ILE A 191 -11.14 -18.82 2.26
N TYR A 192 -10.58 -19.44 3.30
CA TYR A 192 -11.34 -20.22 4.27
C TYR A 192 -12.43 -19.40 4.95
N LYS A 193 -12.14 -18.15 5.31
CA LYS A 193 -13.10 -17.24 5.94
C LYS A 193 -14.25 -16.81 5.03
N GLU A 194 -13.96 -16.49 3.77
CA GLU A 194 -14.94 -15.89 2.84
C GLU A 194 -15.63 -16.91 1.92
N ALA A 195 -15.08 -18.13 1.82
CA ALA A 195 -15.56 -19.19 0.93
C ALA A 195 -15.23 -20.58 1.50
N SER A 196 -15.56 -20.83 2.77
CA SER A 196 -15.31 -22.10 3.48
C SER A 196 -15.83 -23.35 2.72
N GLU A 197 -16.90 -23.18 1.96
CA GLU A 197 -17.61 -24.23 1.23
C GLU A 197 -16.74 -24.88 0.16
N ILE A 198 -15.72 -24.18 -0.36
CA ILE A 198 -14.83 -24.76 -1.38
C ILE A 198 -13.95 -25.88 -0.83
N PHE A 199 -13.75 -25.92 0.49
CA PHE A 199 -12.99 -26.98 1.15
C PHE A 199 -13.83 -28.26 1.29
N GLY A 200 -15.13 -28.20 1.05
CA GLY A 200 -16.03 -29.36 0.99
C GLY A 200 -16.38 -29.80 -0.44
N TYR A 201 -15.70 -29.30 -1.46
CA TYR A 201 -15.96 -29.69 -2.84
C TYR A 201 -15.46 -31.10 -3.15
N ASP A 202 -16.21 -31.82 -3.99
CA ASP A 202 -15.79 -33.11 -4.51
C ASP A 202 -14.48 -33.02 -5.31
N TYR A 203 -13.78 -34.14 -5.39
CA TYR A 203 -12.50 -34.26 -6.09
C TYR A 203 -12.52 -33.64 -7.50
N GLY A 204 -11.56 -32.76 -7.79
CA GLY A 204 -11.38 -32.12 -9.09
C GLY A 204 -12.27 -30.90 -9.36
N VAL A 205 -13.33 -30.66 -8.58
CA VAL A 205 -14.24 -29.51 -8.80
C VAL A 205 -13.53 -28.18 -8.62
N LEU A 206 -12.70 -28.05 -7.57
CA LEU A 206 -11.96 -26.82 -7.29
C LEU A 206 -10.91 -26.51 -8.37
N ASP A 207 -10.14 -27.51 -8.81
CA ASP A 207 -9.16 -27.36 -9.91
C ASP A 207 -9.87 -26.97 -11.22
N MET A 208 -11.00 -27.62 -11.55
CA MET A 208 -11.81 -27.27 -12.71
C MET A 208 -12.26 -25.80 -12.67
N LYS A 209 -12.70 -25.31 -11.51
CA LYS A 209 -13.13 -23.91 -11.33
C LYS A 209 -11.98 -22.92 -11.52
N LEU A 210 -10.80 -23.22 -10.99
CA LEU A 210 -9.60 -22.39 -11.18
C LEU A 210 -9.22 -22.33 -12.66
N ARG A 211 -9.18 -23.48 -13.34
CA ARG A 211 -8.89 -23.57 -14.78
C ARG A 211 -9.96 -22.92 -15.65
N ALA A 212 -11.21 -22.86 -15.21
CA ALA A 212 -12.26 -22.16 -15.94
C ALA A 212 -11.92 -20.66 -16.09
N TYR A 213 -11.33 -20.04 -15.08
CA TYR A 213 -10.86 -18.66 -15.18
C TYR A 213 -9.64 -18.52 -16.11
N GLU A 214 -8.74 -19.50 -16.16
CA GLU A 214 -7.64 -19.52 -17.15
C GLU A 214 -8.19 -19.58 -18.58
N LYS A 215 -9.27 -20.35 -18.82
CA LYS A 215 -9.96 -20.43 -20.13
C LYS A 215 -10.57 -19.11 -20.58
N LEU A 216 -10.77 -18.15 -19.67
CA LEU A 216 -11.14 -16.77 -20.06
C LEU A 216 -9.95 -15.96 -20.59
N GLY A 217 -8.75 -16.53 -20.69
CA GLY A 217 -7.54 -15.83 -21.13
C GLY A 217 -6.82 -15.08 -19.99
N LEU A 218 -7.07 -15.46 -18.74
CA LEU A 218 -6.30 -14.99 -17.59
C LEU A 218 -5.10 -15.93 -17.38
N SER A 219 -3.91 -15.38 -17.12
CA SER A 219 -2.79 -16.19 -16.67
C SER A 219 -3.04 -16.73 -15.26
N ARG A 220 -2.39 -17.85 -14.95
CA ARG A 220 -2.43 -18.46 -13.61
C ARG A 220 -2.07 -17.45 -12.50
N SER A 221 -1.08 -16.58 -12.73
CA SER A 221 -0.70 -15.52 -11.78
C SER A 221 -1.86 -14.56 -11.50
N THR A 222 -2.58 -14.14 -12.54
CA THR A 222 -3.77 -13.29 -12.39
C THR A 222 -4.90 -14.03 -11.68
N VAL A 223 -5.15 -15.31 -12.01
CA VAL A 223 -6.17 -16.13 -11.33
C VAL A 223 -5.87 -16.27 -9.84
N ILE A 224 -4.62 -16.58 -9.46
CA ILE A 224 -4.18 -16.65 -8.05
C ILE A 224 -4.50 -15.34 -7.32
N LYS A 225 -4.12 -14.20 -7.90
CA LYS A 225 -4.42 -12.88 -7.30
C LYS A 225 -5.92 -12.64 -7.19
N LEU A 226 -6.66 -12.98 -8.24
CA LEU A 226 -8.11 -12.80 -8.34
C LEU A 226 -8.85 -13.56 -7.24
N VAL A 227 -8.60 -14.86 -7.10
CA VAL A 227 -9.29 -15.70 -6.09
C VAL A 227 -8.80 -15.40 -4.67
N THR A 228 -7.58 -14.88 -4.50
CA THR A 228 -7.11 -14.39 -3.20
C THR A 228 -7.80 -13.07 -2.80
N CYS A 229 -8.08 -12.20 -3.77
CA CYS A 229 -8.75 -10.92 -3.53
C CYS A 229 -10.27 -11.07 -3.38
N SER A 230 -10.88 -12.00 -4.12
CA SER A 230 -12.31 -12.29 -4.13
C SER A 230 -12.58 -13.80 -4.10
N PRO A 231 -12.39 -14.48 -2.94
CA PRO A 231 -12.57 -15.92 -2.79
C PRO A 231 -13.97 -16.42 -3.20
N THR A 232 -14.98 -15.57 -3.03
CA THR A 232 -16.37 -15.86 -3.41
C THR A 232 -16.55 -16.18 -4.91
N LEU A 233 -15.56 -15.88 -5.76
CA LEU A 233 -15.55 -16.27 -7.18
C LEU A 233 -15.48 -17.79 -7.40
N LEU A 234 -15.07 -18.55 -6.39
CA LEU A 234 -14.99 -20.00 -6.43
C LEU A 234 -16.30 -20.68 -5.97
N LEU A 235 -17.24 -19.92 -5.41
CA LEU A 235 -18.54 -20.39 -4.95
C LEU A 235 -19.53 -20.53 -6.11
N GLY A 236 -20.35 -21.59 -6.09
CA GLY A 236 -21.48 -21.75 -7.02
C GLY A 236 -21.07 -21.84 -8.50
N GLU A 237 -21.83 -21.22 -9.40
CA GLU A 237 -21.47 -21.14 -10.82
C GLU A 237 -20.47 -20.01 -11.10
N MET A 238 -19.94 -19.98 -12.32
CA MET A 238 -18.97 -18.96 -12.73
C MET A 238 -19.56 -17.55 -12.65
N ASN A 239 -18.78 -16.59 -12.13
CA ASN A 239 -19.29 -15.25 -11.87
C ASN A 239 -19.57 -14.48 -13.17
N SER A 240 -20.85 -14.37 -13.54
CA SER A 240 -21.29 -13.71 -14.77
C SER A 240 -20.94 -12.22 -14.82
N GLU A 241 -20.90 -11.54 -13.66
CA GLU A 241 -20.56 -10.12 -13.58
C GLU A 241 -19.08 -9.87 -13.87
N LEU A 242 -18.18 -10.71 -13.37
CA LEU A 242 -16.75 -10.67 -13.73
C LEU A 242 -16.56 -10.93 -15.23
N ILE A 243 -17.25 -11.91 -15.82
CA ILE A 243 -17.17 -12.19 -17.25
C ILE A 243 -17.54 -10.94 -18.07
N LYS A 244 -18.67 -10.30 -17.75
CA LYS A 244 -19.09 -9.06 -18.42
C LYS A 244 -18.10 -7.91 -18.23
N VAL A 245 -17.46 -7.80 -17.05
CA VAL A 245 -16.39 -6.82 -16.82
C VAL A 245 -15.20 -7.10 -17.73
N LEU A 246 -14.75 -8.35 -17.86
CA LEU A 246 -13.66 -8.74 -18.76
C LEU A 246 -14.01 -8.47 -20.22
N GLU A 247 -15.22 -8.83 -20.66
CA GLU A 247 -15.72 -8.52 -22.01
C GLU A 247 -15.70 -7.02 -22.28
N LYS A 248 -16.19 -6.21 -21.33
CA LYS A 248 -16.17 -4.76 -21.49
C LYS A 248 -14.75 -4.22 -21.54
N LEU A 249 -13.84 -4.68 -20.68
CA LEU A 249 -12.43 -4.28 -20.71
C LEU A 249 -11.76 -4.64 -22.05
N LYS A 250 -12.09 -5.79 -22.62
CA LYS A 250 -11.62 -6.19 -23.95
C LYS A 250 -12.10 -5.24 -25.05
N ILE A 251 -13.37 -4.80 -25.00
CA ILE A 251 -13.91 -3.78 -25.91
C ILE A 251 -13.14 -2.45 -25.77
N LEU A 252 -12.74 -2.08 -24.55
CA LEU A 252 -11.92 -0.90 -24.26
C LEU A 252 -10.43 -1.06 -24.66
N GLY A 253 -10.05 -2.22 -25.21
CA GLY A 253 -8.68 -2.51 -25.66
C GLY A 253 -7.71 -2.87 -24.54
N PHE A 254 -8.21 -3.42 -23.41
CA PHE A 254 -7.37 -4.02 -22.37
C PHE A 254 -7.32 -5.53 -22.51
N GLU A 255 -6.14 -6.10 -22.30
CA GLU A 255 -5.99 -7.54 -22.15
C GLU A 255 -6.57 -7.99 -20.80
N ASN A 256 -7.06 -9.24 -20.73
CA ASN A 256 -7.68 -9.75 -19.51
C ASN A 256 -6.71 -9.74 -18.32
N ASP A 257 -5.42 -10.00 -18.57
CA ASP A 257 -4.37 -9.99 -17.56
C ASP A 257 -4.03 -8.62 -16.99
N TRP A 258 -4.46 -7.54 -17.65
CA TRP A 258 -4.26 -6.17 -17.17
C TRP A 258 -4.81 -5.97 -15.74
N ILE A 259 -5.91 -6.64 -15.38
CA ILE A 259 -6.49 -6.55 -14.03
C ILE A 259 -5.52 -7.04 -12.96
N GLY A 260 -4.67 -8.03 -13.26
CA GLY A 260 -3.72 -8.63 -12.33
C GLY A 260 -2.66 -7.67 -11.80
N GLY A 261 -2.44 -6.55 -12.49
CA GLY A 261 -1.56 -5.47 -12.04
C GLY A 261 -2.13 -4.62 -10.91
N TYR A 262 -3.46 -4.60 -10.75
CA TYR A 262 -4.16 -3.67 -9.85
C TYR A 262 -4.95 -4.35 -8.74
N LEU A 263 -5.05 -5.68 -8.78
CA LEU A 263 -5.61 -6.48 -7.70
C LEU A 263 -4.67 -6.49 -6.49
N SER A 264 -5.20 -6.14 -5.33
CA SER A 264 -4.49 -6.10 -4.06
C SER A 264 -5.25 -6.85 -2.98
N ASN A 265 -4.52 -7.73 -2.28
CA ASN A 265 -5.06 -8.54 -1.18
C ASN A 265 -5.59 -7.70 0.00
N ARG A 266 -5.30 -6.39 0.05
CA ARG A 266 -5.84 -5.46 1.06
C ARG A 266 -7.28 -5.05 0.79
N HIS A 267 -7.80 -5.30 -0.41
CA HIS A 267 -9.11 -4.87 -0.83
C HIS A 267 -9.97 -6.08 -1.26
N SER A 268 -11.28 -5.94 -1.07
CA SER A 268 -12.29 -6.83 -1.61
C SER A 268 -12.90 -6.18 -2.85
N TYR A 269 -13.10 -6.94 -3.93
CA TYR A 269 -13.65 -6.41 -5.18
C TYR A 269 -15.07 -6.91 -5.42
N ASN A 270 -15.96 -5.98 -5.78
CA ASN A 270 -17.33 -6.26 -6.17
C ASN A 270 -17.49 -6.01 -7.68
N TRP A 271 -17.50 -7.10 -8.44
CA TRP A 271 -17.54 -7.08 -9.91
C TRP A 271 -18.83 -6.50 -10.46
N GLY A 272 -19.98 -6.79 -9.83
CA GLY A 272 -21.25 -6.18 -10.21
C GLY A 272 -21.21 -4.66 -10.08
N ARG A 273 -20.63 -4.12 -9.00
CA ARG A 273 -20.48 -2.65 -8.85
C ARG A 273 -19.55 -2.05 -9.91
N MET A 274 -18.47 -2.75 -10.26
CA MET A 274 -17.58 -2.31 -11.34
C MET A 274 -18.33 -2.29 -12.68
N LEU A 275 -19.11 -3.33 -12.97
CA LEU A 275 -19.94 -3.39 -14.16
C LEU A 275 -20.96 -2.24 -14.21
N HIS A 276 -21.68 -2.01 -13.11
CA HIS A 276 -22.60 -0.88 -12.97
C HIS A 276 -21.89 0.47 -13.19
N THR A 277 -20.66 0.62 -12.73
CA THR A 277 -19.86 1.84 -12.94
C THR A 277 -19.50 2.03 -14.41
N LEU A 278 -19.10 0.96 -15.11
CA LEU A 278 -18.81 0.98 -16.55
C LEU A 278 -20.07 1.34 -17.36
N HIS A 279 -21.22 0.77 -17.03
CA HIS A 279 -22.49 1.14 -17.67
C HIS A 279 -22.86 2.59 -17.39
N PHE A 280 -22.76 3.03 -16.15
CA PHE A 280 -23.05 4.41 -15.77
C PHE A 280 -22.20 5.42 -16.56
N LEU A 281 -20.89 5.19 -16.70
CA LEU A 281 -20.00 6.08 -17.47
C LEU A 281 -20.40 6.17 -18.95
N ASN A 282 -20.85 5.07 -19.55
CA ASN A 282 -21.43 5.09 -20.90
C ASN A 282 -22.72 5.92 -20.95
N GLU A 283 -23.65 5.70 -20.02
CA GLU A 283 -24.96 6.38 -19.98
C GLU A 283 -24.84 7.90 -19.84
N VAL A 284 -23.83 8.37 -19.11
CA VAL A 284 -23.56 9.81 -18.94
C VAL A 284 -22.75 10.41 -20.10
N GLY A 285 -22.35 9.60 -21.10
CA GLY A 285 -21.81 10.05 -22.37
C GLY A 285 -20.29 9.90 -22.56
N TYR A 286 -19.62 9.05 -21.77
CA TYR A 286 -18.26 8.64 -22.13
C TYR A 286 -18.32 7.57 -23.21
N SER A 287 -17.59 7.80 -24.31
CA SER A 287 -17.36 6.77 -25.30
C SER A 287 -16.36 5.73 -24.78
N ASP A 288 -16.29 4.60 -25.46
CA ASP A 288 -15.35 3.53 -25.14
C ASP A 288 -13.89 4.02 -25.20
N GLU A 289 -13.55 4.91 -26.15
CA GLU A 289 -12.22 5.50 -26.26
C GLU A 289 -11.90 6.43 -25.09
N LYS A 290 -12.87 7.22 -24.63
CA LYS A 290 -12.70 8.10 -23.46
C LYS A 290 -12.50 7.28 -22.19
N MET A 291 -13.32 6.25 -21.96
CA MET A 291 -13.15 5.37 -20.81
C MET A 291 -11.81 4.63 -20.86
N ALA A 292 -11.41 4.12 -22.03
CA ALA A 292 -10.12 3.47 -22.20
C ALA A 292 -8.96 4.40 -21.85
N SER A 293 -8.99 5.65 -22.34
CA SER A 293 -7.98 6.67 -22.01
C SER A 293 -7.95 6.99 -20.51
N LEU A 294 -9.13 7.16 -19.90
CA LEU A 294 -9.27 7.43 -18.47
C LEU A 294 -8.67 6.31 -17.60
N PHE A 295 -8.97 5.04 -17.91
CA PHE A 295 -8.46 3.90 -17.15
C PHE A 295 -7.00 3.57 -17.45
N LYS A 296 -6.50 3.86 -18.65
CA LYS A 296 -5.06 3.80 -18.96
C LYS A 296 -4.29 4.83 -18.12
N MET A 297 -4.86 6.02 -17.93
CA MET A 297 -4.22 7.08 -17.16
C MET A 297 -4.24 6.80 -15.65
N ASN A 298 -5.38 6.35 -15.11
CA ASN A 298 -5.44 5.90 -13.72
C ASN A 298 -6.43 4.72 -13.54
N PRO A 299 -5.90 3.49 -13.43
CA PRO A 299 -6.68 2.27 -13.20
C PRO A 299 -7.48 2.30 -11.88
N ALA A 300 -7.05 3.09 -10.89
CA ALA A 300 -7.77 3.23 -9.62
C ALA A 300 -9.20 3.77 -9.81
N PHE A 301 -9.49 4.48 -10.91
CA PHE A 301 -10.86 4.89 -11.25
C PHE A 301 -11.83 3.70 -11.32
N LEU A 302 -11.38 2.55 -11.81
CA LEU A 302 -12.20 1.36 -11.90
C LEU A 302 -12.06 0.47 -10.65
N PHE A 303 -10.85 0.29 -10.14
CA PHE A 303 -10.56 -0.69 -9.09
C PHE A 303 -10.84 -0.17 -7.67
N GLU A 304 -10.62 1.12 -7.40
CA GLU A 304 -10.74 1.66 -6.04
C GLU A 304 -12.21 1.71 -5.59
N GLY A 305 -12.52 0.99 -4.51
CA GLY A 305 -13.90 0.82 -4.05
C GLY A 305 -14.81 0.12 -5.06
N SER A 306 -14.22 -0.60 -6.03
CA SER A 306 -14.94 -1.27 -7.12
C SER A 306 -15.79 -0.30 -7.95
N GLY A 307 -15.18 0.81 -8.38
CA GLY A 307 -15.81 1.86 -9.18
C GLY A 307 -16.73 2.81 -8.39
N LYS A 308 -17.02 2.51 -7.11
CA LYS A 308 -17.91 3.33 -6.28
C LYS A 308 -17.48 4.79 -6.20
N ARG A 309 -16.17 5.03 -6.06
CA ARG A 309 -15.64 6.38 -5.83
C ARG A 309 -15.82 7.27 -7.06
N ILE A 310 -15.47 6.78 -8.25
CA ILE A 310 -15.71 7.52 -9.49
C ILE A 310 -17.21 7.69 -9.75
N TYR A 311 -18.01 6.64 -9.53
CA TYR A 311 -19.46 6.68 -9.71
C TYR A 311 -20.10 7.82 -8.90
N VAL A 312 -19.78 7.89 -7.61
CA VAL A 312 -20.30 8.93 -6.72
C VAL A 312 -19.79 10.31 -7.14
N LEU A 313 -18.49 10.47 -7.37
CA LEU A 313 -17.90 11.78 -7.69
C LEU A 313 -18.45 12.35 -9.01
N VAL A 314 -18.53 11.54 -10.06
CA VAL A 314 -19.15 11.96 -11.35
C VAL A 314 -20.60 12.36 -11.13
N GLY A 315 -21.39 11.53 -10.44
CA GLY A 315 -22.79 11.83 -10.15
C GLY A 315 -22.98 13.15 -9.40
N GLN A 316 -22.07 13.48 -8.48
CA GLN A 316 -22.10 14.74 -7.76
C GLN A 316 -21.70 15.95 -8.60
N LEU A 317 -20.65 15.84 -9.40
CA LEU A 317 -20.21 16.92 -10.28
C LEU A 317 -21.28 17.24 -11.33
N LEU A 318 -21.94 16.21 -11.88
CA LEU A 318 -23.10 16.39 -12.75
C LEU A 318 -24.25 17.08 -12.01
N LYS A 319 -24.52 16.71 -10.76
CA LYS A 319 -25.57 17.34 -9.93
C LYS A 319 -25.25 18.79 -9.56
N LEU A 320 -23.97 19.17 -9.49
CA LEU A 320 -23.52 20.56 -9.34
C LEU A 320 -23.68 21.37 -10.63
N GLY A 321 -23.92 20.73 -11.77
CA GLY A 321 -24.12 21.40 -13.06
C GLY A 321 -22.91 21.40 -13.99
N LEU A 322 -21.83 20.70 -13.65
CA LEU A 322 -20.68 20.56 -14.55
C LEU A 322 -21.07 19.71 -15.77
N LYS A 323 -20.57 20.08 -16.96
CA LYS A 323 -20.79 19.30 -18.17
C LYS A 323 -19.85 18.11 -18.18
N MET A 324 -20.26 17.04 -18.86
CA MET A 324 -19.52 15.79 -18.81
C MET A 324 -18.12 15.88 -19.43
N ASN A 325 -17.93 16.68 -20.47
CA ASN A 325 -16.60 16.93 -21.04
C ASN A 325 -15.67 17.67 -20.06
N ASP A 326 -16.23 18.56 -19.23
CA ASP A 326 -15.46 19.27 -18.20
C ASP A 326 -15.08 18.31 -17.07
N ILE A 327 -15.98 17.43 -16.66
CA ILE A 327 -15.68 16.37 -15.67
C ILE A 327 -14.57 15.44 -16.18
N TYR A 328 -14.62 15.07 -17.47
CA TYR A 328 -13.58 14.26 -18.10
C TYR A 328 -12.22 14.95 -18.06
N SER A 329 -12.15 16.23 -18.48
CA SER A 329 -10.90 16.98 -18.49
C SER A 329 -10.35 17.18 -17.07
N LEU A 330 -11.23 17.38 -16.07
CA LEU A 330 -10.86 17.45 -14.67
C LEU A 330 -10.17 16.17 -14.19
N PHE A 331 -10.69 14.99 -14.54
CA PHE A 331 -10.04 13.74 -14.18
C PHE A 331 -8.71 13.55 -14.92
N CYS A 332 -8.64 13.91 -16.20
CA CYS A 332 -7.38 13.88 -16.96
C CYS A 332 -6.29 14.76 -16.32
N GLN A 333 -6.66 15.94 -15.84
CA GLN A 333 -5.72 16.86 -15.20
C GLN A 333 -5.41 16.48 -13.75
N ASN A 334 -6.26 15.67 -13.10
CA ASN A 334 -6.19 15.35 -11.68
C ASN A 334 -6.36 13.84 -11.42
N PRO A 335 -5.41 12.98 -11.86
CA PRO A 335 -5.54 11.53 -11.69
C PRO A 335 -5.71 11.10 -10.22
N ASN A 336 -5.13 11.83 -9.26
CA ASN A 336 -5.15 11.48 -7.84
C ASN A 336 -6.42 11.91 -7.08
N ILE A 337 -7.44 12.38 -7.80
CA ILE A 337 -8.67 12.94 -7.21
C ILE A 337 -9.46 11.94 -6.36
N LEU A 338 -9.35 10.64 -6.63
CA LEU A 338 -10.04 9.60 -5.88
C LEU A 338 -9.35 9.17 -4.58
N SER A 339 -8.13 9.63 -4.33
CA SER A 339 -7.43 9.30 -3.10
C SER A 339 -8.28 9.67 -1.89
N LEU A 340 -8.28 8.83 -0.85
CA LEU A 340 -9.14 9.00 0.33
C LEU A 340 -9.02 10.40 0.95
N LYS A 341 -7.80 10.94 0.98
CA LYS A 341 -7.51 12.30 1.45
C LYS A 341 -8.13 13.36 0.55
N CYS A 342 -7.93 13.24 -0.76
CA CYS A 342 -8.44 14.20 -1.75
C CYS A 342 -9.96 14.24 -1.74
N ALA A 343 -10.60 13.07 -1.83
CA ALA A 343 -12.03 12.94 -1.74
C ALA A 343 -12.55 13.61 -0.45
N LYS A 344 -12.02 13.24 0.72
CA LYS A 344 -12.45 13.82 2.00
C LYS A 344 -12.35 15.35 2.04
N ASN A 345 -11.26 15.92 1.53
CA ASN A 345 -11.08 17.37 1.51
C ASN A 345 -12.06 18.04 0.53
N LEU A 346 -12.24 17.48 -0.66
CA LEU A 346 -13.20 17.97 -1.66
C LEU A 346 -14.62 17.96 -1.08
N TRP A 347 -15.03 16.88 -0.42
CA TRP A 347 -16.32 16.78 0.28
C TRP A 347 -16.50 17.86 1.34
N GLN A 348 -15.47 18.09 2.17
CA GLN A 348 -15.51 19.14 3.19
C GLN A 348 -15.63 20.53 2.57
N ALA A 349 -14.95 20.78 1.45
CA ALA A 349 -15.01 22.05 0.77
C ALA A 349 -16.36 22.29 0.09
N LEU A 350 -16.93 21.28 -0.56
CA LEU A 350 -18.29 21.36 -1.14
C LEU A 350 -19.33 21.63 -0.05
N TYR A 351 -19.26 20.90 1.07
CA TYR A 351 -20.13 21.16 2.22
C TYR A 351 -19.96 22.59 2.75
N PHE A 352 -18.73 23.07 2.87
CA PHE A 352 -18.45 24.44 3.31
C PHE A 352 -19.13 25.48 2.41
N LEU A 353 -18.96 25.35 1.09
CA LEU A 353 -19.49 26.31 0.11
C LEU A 353 -21.03 26.31 0.09
N LEU A 354 -21.66 25.15 0.24
CA LEU A 354 -23.11 25.04 0.35
C LEU A 354 -23.62 25.64 1.67
N GLU A 355 -22.94 25.39 2.79
CA GLU A 355 -23.35 25.87 4.12
C GLU A 355 -23.29 27.39 4.26
N ILE A 356 -22.34 28.05 3.59
CA ILE A 356 -22.28 29.53 3.55
C ILE A 356 -23.33 30.13 2.62
N GLY A 357 -24.03 29.31 1.82
CA GLY A 357 -25.11 29.75 0.93
C GLY A 357 -24.62 30.23 -0.44
N LEU A 358 -23.48 29.73 -0.92
CA LEU A 358 -23.00 30.09 -2.25
C LEU A 358 -23.84 29.40 -3.34
N GLU A 359 -24.16 30.12 -4.41
CA GLU A 359 -24.96 29.60 -5.53
C GLU A 359 -24.24 28.44 -6.23
N THR A 360 -25.00 27.43 -6.65
CA THR A 360 -24.45 26.20 -7.25
C THR A 360 -23.64 26.46 -8.51
N GLU A 361 -24.01 27.46 -9.30
CA GLU A 361 -23.28 27.87 -10.52
C GLU A 361 -21.87 28.39 -10.19
N ILE A 362 -21.76 29.16 -9.12
CA ILE A 362 -20.48 29.70 -8.64
C ILE A 362 -19.65 28.57 -8.03
N ILE A 363 -20.26 27.68 -7.25
CA ILE A 363 -19.60 26.48 -6.72
C ILE A 363 -19.05 25.63 -7.89
N ALA A 364 -19.85 25.41 -8.93
CA ALA A 364 -19.43 24.65 -10.11
C ALA A 364 -18.22 25.29 -10.79
N ASN A 365 -18.18 26.62 -10.92
CA ASN A 365 -17.04 27.33 -11.47
C ASN A 365 -15.77 27.16 -10.60
N ILE A 366 -15.89 27.34 -9.28
CA ILE A 366 -14.78 27.14 -8.33
C ILE A 366 -14.25 25.71 -8.43
N VAL A 367 -15.13 24.71 -8.46
CA VAL A 367 -14.75 23.30 -8.61
C VAL A 367 -14.06 23.08 -9.94
N SER A 368 -14.60 23.60 -11.04
CA SER A 368 -14.01 23.41 -12.38
C SER A 368 -12.60 23.99 -12.51
N ILE A 369 -12.28 25.06 -11.78
CA ILE A 369 -10.96 25.72 -11.88
C ILE A 369 -10.00 25.21 -10.80
N HIS A 370 -10.50 24.91 -9.60
CA HIS A 370 -9.68 24.71 -8.40
C HIS A 370 -9.86 23.34 -7.74
N ILE A 371 -10.38 22.31 -8.43
CA ILE A 371 -10.62 20.99 -7.83
C ILE A 371 -9.39 20.39 -7.14
N GLN A 372 -8.20 20.61 -7.71
CA GLN A 372 -6.94 20.13 -7.14
C GLN A 372 -6.64 20.79 -5.80
N LEU A 373 -6.89 22.10 -5.68
CA LEU A 373 -6.70 22.85 -4.45
C LEU A 373 -7.70 22.41 -3.39
N LEU A 374 -8.97 22.24 -3.78
CA LEU A 374 -10.03 21.73 -2.91
C LEU A 374 -9.70 20.32 -2.38
N GLY A 375 -9.09 19.48 -3.22
CA GLY A 375 -8.65 18.15 -2.84
C GLY A 375 -7.38 18.11 -1.98
N SER A 376 -6.45 19.03 -2.19
CA SER A 376 -5.15 19.02 -1.49
C SER A 376 -5.17 19.69 -0.12
N HIS A 377 -6.11 20.61 0.13
CA HIS A 377 -6.15 21.44 1.33
C HIS A 377 -7.29 21.07 2.28
N SER A 378 -7.00 20.92 3.57
CA SER A 378 -8.04 20.79 4.59
C SER A 378 -8.51 22.18 5.03
N LEU A 379 -9.82 22.41 4.90
CA LEU A 379 -10.45 23.66 5.30
C LEU A 379 -10.96 23.60 6.75
N LYS A 380 -10.96 24.75 7.42
CA LYS A 380 -11.66 25.02 8.68
C LYS A 380 -13.17 24.93 8.44
N GLY A 381 -13.93 24.66 9.50
CA GLY A 381 -15.38 24.61 9.40
C GLY A 381 -16.00 25.99 9.11
N PRO A 382 -17.20 26.05 8.49
CA PRO A 382 -17.89 27.30 8.16
C PRO A 382 -18.02 28.27 9.34
N LYS A 383 -18.42 27.75 10.51
CA LYS A 383 -18.58 28.54 11.75
C LYS A 383 -17.28 29.21 12.20
N THR A 384 -16.13 28.55 12.01
CA THR A 384 -14.82 29.08 12.39
C THR A 384 -14.43 30.26 11.50
N VAL A 385 -14.67 30.14 10.19
CA VAL A 385 -14.34 31.20 9.23
C VAL A 385 -15.29 32.38 9.37
N LEU A 386 -16.60 32.11 9.54
CA LEU A 386 -17.63 33.14 9.74
C LEU A 386 -17.40 34.01 10.98
N ARG A 387 -16.70 33.52 12.01
CA ARG A 387 -16.33 34.34 13.18
C ARG A 387 -15.50 35.58 12.77
N GLY A 388 -14.63 35.44 11.76
CA GLY A 388 -13.85 36.56 11.20
C GLY A 388 -14.71 37.57 10.45
N PHE A 389 -15.92 37.19 10.06
CA PHE A 389 -16.92 38.01 9.37
C PHE A 389 -18.07 38.42 10.30
N LYS A 390 -17.91 38.29 11.63
CA LYS A 390 -18.97 38.56 12.63
C LYS A 390 -20.28 37.81 12.37
N GLY A 391 -20.22 36.64 11.72
CA GLY A 391 -21.38 35.82 11.36
C GLY A 391 -22.04 36.19 10.03
N ASP A 392 -21.56 37.21 9.32
CA ASP A 392 -22.11 37.64 8.04
C ASP A 392 -21.73 36.68 6.90
N LYS A 393 -22.70 35.85 6.50
CA LYS A 393 -22.55 34.93 5.37
C LYS A 393 -22.47 35.65 4.03
N CYS A 394 -23.23 36.74 3.84
CA CYS A 394 -23.30 37.46 2.57
C CYS A 394 -21.94 38.06 2.24
N ARG A 395 -21.32 38.74 3.19
CA ARG A 395 -19.98 39.33 3.01
C ARG A 395 -18.90 38.29 2.72
N LEU A 396 -18.95 37.13 3.39
CA LEU A 396 -18.04 36.02 3.10
C LEU A 396 -18.25 35.47 1.68
N CYS A 397 -19.51 35.30 1.27
CA CYS A 397 -19.84 34.87 -0.08
C CYS A 397 -19.33 35.88 -1.12
N GLU A 398 -19.60 37.18 -0.96
CA GLU A 398 -19.09 38.25 -1.84
C GLU A 398 -17.56 38.20 -1.97
N THR A 399 -16.86 38.06 -0.84
CA THR A 399 -15.38 37.96 -0.82
C THR A 399 -14.87 36.76 -1.64
N ILE A 400 -15.57 35.62 -1.60
CA ILE A 400 -15.23 34.42 -2.38
C ILE A 400 -15.64 34.57 -3.85
N LYS A 401 -16.74 35.27 -4.14
CA LYS A 401 -17.18 35.56 -5.52
C LYS A 401 -16.19 36.46 -6.26
N GLU A 402 -15.63 37.46 -5.57
CA GLU A 402 -14.64 38.38 -6.15
C GLU A 402 -13.32 37.67 -6.51
N ASP A 403 -12.82 36.80 -5.62
CA ASP A 403 -11.64 35.97 -5.88
C ASP A 403 -11.81 34.59 -5.20
N PRO A 404 -12.07 33.51 -5.97
CA PRO A 404 -12.18 32.16 -5.44
C PRO A 404 -11.01 31.70 -4.57
N LEU A 405 -9.81 32.25 -4.77
CA LEU A 405 -8.64 31.92 -3.97
C LEU A 405 -8.76 32.43 -2.52
N ASN A 406 -9.62 33.42 -2.26
CA ASN A 406 -9.93 33.86 -0.90
C ASN A 406 -10.48 32.73 -0.03
N LEU A 407 -11.15 31.73 -0.62
CA LEU A 407 -11.56 30.53 0.10
C LEU A 407 -10.36 29.89 0.81
N PHE A 408 -9.25 29.69 0.11
CA PHE A 408 -8.07 29.05 0.68
C PHE A 408 -7.34 29.98 1.64
N ARG A 409 -7.23 31.28 1.33
CA ARG A 409 -6.60 32.27 2.22
C ARG A 409 -7.30 32.34 3.59
N LEU A 410 -8.63 32.27 3.59
CA LEU A 410 -9.44 32.44 4.80
C LEU A 410 -9.65 31.11 5.55
N ALA A 411 -9.94 30.03 4.80
CA ALA A 411 -10.39 28.76 5.38
C ALA A 411 -9.29 27.71 5.52
N SER A 412 -8.10 27.85 4.91
CA SER A 412 -7.05 26.83 5.04
C SER A 412 -6.61 26.65 6.51
N LYS A 413 -6.44 25.38 6.92
CA LYS A 413 -5.83 25.03 8.21
C LYS A 413 -4.30 25.18 8.22
N SER A 414 -3.67 25.21 7.05
CA SER A 414 -2.21 25.32 6.91
C SER A 414 -1.81 26.70 6.40
N LYS A 415 -0.77 27.30 6.99
CA LYS A 415 -0.15 28.55 6.54
C LYS A 415 0.76 28.29 5.34
N VAL A 416 0.20 27.95 4.19
CA VAL A 416 0.94 27.81 2.92
C VAL A 416 0.78 29.11 2.12
N SER A 417 1.83 29.60 1.48
CA SER A 417 1.76 30.82 0.66
C SER A 417 1.05 30.55 -0.67
N LEU A 418 0.31 31.54 -1.19
CA LEU A 418 -0.48 31.44 -2.43
C LEU A 418 0.39 31.09 -3.66
N GLU A 419 1.65 31.53 -3.67
CA GLU A 419 2.65 31.25 -4.72
C GLU A 419 3.04 29.77 -4.78
N GLN A 420 2.99 29.05 -3.65
CA GLN A 420 3.15 27.60 -3.62
C GLN A 420 1.87 26.87 -4.06
N MET A 421 0.70 27.54 -4.01
CA MET A 421 -0.60 26.97 -4.41
C MET A 421 -0.80 26.97 -5.93
N THR A 422 -0.25 27.96 -6.66
CA THR A 422 -0.35 28.06 -8.14
C THR A 422 0.86 27.49 -8.89
N SER A 423 2.00 27.31 -8.23
CA SER A 423 3.25 26.82 -8.86
C SER A 423 3.39 25.29 -8.96
N GLN A 424 2.46 24.52 -8.38
CA GLN A 424 2.40 23.08 -8.62
C GLN A 424 1.80 22.79 -9.99
N ASN A 425 2.63 22.94 -11.02
CA ASN A 425 2.34 22.41 -12.34
C ASN A 425 2.19 20.87 -12.22
N PRO A 426 0.99 20.29 -12.44
CA PRO A 426 0.73 18.86 -12.23
C PRO A 426 1.69 17.97 -13.02
N GLY A 427 2.14 18.44 -14.19
CA GLY A 427 3.14 17.75 -15.01
C GLY A 427 4.48 17.50 -14.31
N LYS A 428 4.97 18.44 -13.48
CA LYS A 428 6.28 18.32 -12.83
C LYS A 428 6.30 17.29 -11.70
N LEU A 429 5.20 17.20 -10.93
CA LEU A 429 5.06 16.16 -9.89
C LEU A 429 4.75 14.80 -10.53
N PHE A 430 3.96 14.80 -11.62
CA PHE A 430 3.65 13.59 -12.38
C PHE A 430 4.92 12.96 -12.98
N GLU A 431 5.75 13.73 -13.69
CA GLU A 431 7.02 13.24 -14.24
C GLU A 431 7.94 12.65 -13.17
N LYS A 432 8.05 13.33 -12.03
CA LYS A 432 8.87 12.84 -10.91
C LYS A 432 8.30 11.59 -10.27
N THR A 433 6.97 11.50 -10.12
CA THR A 433 6.29 10.32 -9.59
C THR A 433 6.45 9.13 -10.54
N THR A 434 6.26 9.35 -11.85
CA THR A 434 6.49 8.35 -12.90
C THR A 434 7.92 7.82 -12.88
N PHE A 435 8.92 8.69 -12.71
CA PHE A 435 10.31 8.26 -12.54
C PHE A 435 10.49 7.37 -11.30
N LEU A 436 9.92 7.74 -10.16
CA LEU A 436 10.01 6.94 -8.93
C LEU A 436 9.27 5.59 -9.05
N LEU A 437 8.14 5.55 -9.75
CA LEU A 437 7.43 4.31 -10.04
C LEU A 437 8.29 3.37 -10.91
N ARG A 438 9.02 3.91 -11.90
CA ARG A 438 9.97 3.12 -12.71
C ARG A 438 11.14 2.56 -11.90
N LEU A 439 11.60 3.28 -10.88
CA LEU A 439 12.56 2.74 -9.92
C LEU A 439 11.93 1.64 -9.04
N GLY A 440 10.61 1.46 -9.02
CA GLY A 440 9.91 0.46 -8.23
C GLY A 440 9.59 0.92 -6.81
N TYR A 441 9.39 2.23 -6.60
CA TYR A 441 8.75 2.73 -5.37
C TYR A 441 7.23 2.51 -5.46
N LEU A 442 6.62 2.06 -4.36
CA LEU A 442 5.17 1.83 -4.32
C LEU A 442 4.42 3.17 -4.22
N GLU A 443 3.44 3.38 -5.10
CA GLU A 443 2.62 4.59 -5.10
C GLU A 443 1.93 4.82 -3.74
N ASN A 444 1.86 6.08 -3.30
CA ASN A 444 1.21 6.48 -2.04
C ASN A 444 1.76 5.82 -0.76
N SER A 445 2.96 5.23 -0.81
CA SER A 445 3.65 4.71 0.38
C SER A 445 4.40 5.78 1.15
N ASP A 446 4.68 5.53 2.44
CA ASP A 446 5.59 6.36 3.23
C ASP A 446 7.01 6.38 2.62
N GLU A 447 7.39 5.29 1.95
CA GLU A 447 8.66 5.18 1.22
C GLU A 447 8.71 6.13 0.02
N MET A 448 7.63 6.19 -0.79
CA MET A 448 7.49 7.16 -1.87
C MET A 448 7.50 8.60 -1.34
N ALA A 449 6.83 8.87 -0.21
CA ALA A 449 6.85 10.19 0.41
C ALA A 449 8.26 10.59 0.89
N LYS A 450 9.07 9.64 1.39
CA LYS A 450 10.48 9.86 1.73
C LYS A 450 11.33 10.07 0.47
N ALA A 451 11.15 9.24 -0.55
CA ALA A 451 11.87 9.34 -1.82
C ALA A 451 11.62 10.69 -2.50
N LEU A 452 10.37 11.17 -2.55
CA LEU A 452 10.00 12.47 -3.11
C LEU A 452 10.76 13.65 -2.45
N LYS A 453 11.13 13.52 -1.17
CA LYS A 453 11.95 14.50 -0.45
C LYS A 453 13.45 14.35 -0.73
N GLN A 454 13.94 13.14 -0.98
CA GLN A 454 15.36 12.84 -1.20
C GLN A 454 15.83 13.21 -2.61
N PHE A 455 15.02 12.94 -3.63
CA PHE A 455 15.35 13.28 -5.02
C PHE A 455 15.09 14.77 -5.30
N ARG A 456 16.06 15.49 -5.86
CA ARG A 456 15.97 16.91 -6.23
C ARG A 456 16.03 17.08 -7.75
N GLY A 457 15.00 17.70 -8.32
CA GLY A 457 14.88 17.93 -9.76
C GLY A 457 13.53 17.46 -10.34
N ARG A 458 13.32 17.76 -11.62
CA ARG A 458 12.19 17.26 -12.43
C ARG A 458 12.43 15.82 -12.88
N GLY A 459 11.37 15.11 -13.30
CA GLY A 459 11.47 13.71 -13.70
C GLY A 459 12.39 13.49 -14.91
N ASP A 460 12.35 14.38 -15.91
CA ASP A 460 13.24 14.38 -17.08
C ASP A 460 14.72 14.54 -16.69
N GLN A 461 15.03 15.47 -15.79
CA GLN A 461 16.39 15.70 -15.28
C GLN A 461 16.91 14.52 -14.46
N LEU A 462 16.03 13.87 -13.68
CA LEU A 462 16.40 12.68 -12.93
C LEU A 462 16.63 11.49 -13.87
N GLN A 463 15.83 11.38 -14.94
CA GLN A 463 16.03 10.38 -15.99
C GLN A 463 17.34 10.61 -16.73
N GLU A 464 17.69 11.85 -17.10
CA GLU A 464 18.97 12.16 -17.76
C GLU A 464 20.19 11.71 -16.92
N ARG A 465 20.14 11.95 -15.60
CA ARG A 465 21.21 11.55 -14.68
C ARG A 465 21.25 10.04 -14.44
N PHE A 466 20.09 9.39 -14.49
CA PHE A 466 20.00 7.93 -14.46
C PHE A 466 20.60 7.32 -15.73
N ASP A 467 20.22 7.85 -16.90
CA ASP A 467 20.71 7.41 -18.20
C ASP A 467 22.22 7.61 -18.34
N CYS A 468 22.78 8.66 -17.71
CA CYS A 468 24.23 8.85 -17.60
C CYS A 468 24.96 7.63 -16.99
N LEU A 469 24.37 6.98 -15.98
CA LEU A 469 24.95 5.80 -15.33
C LEU A 469 24.82 4.55 -16.21
N VAL A 470 23.67 4.39 -16.87
CA VAL A 470 23.42 3.27 -17.79
C VAL A 470 24.33 3.37 -19.02
N ASN A 471 24.42 4.56 -19.63
CA ASN A 471 25.28 4.83 -20.78
C ASN A 471 26.77 4.69 -20.46
N ALA A 472 27.16 4.79 -19.19
CA ALA A 472 28.52 4.52 -18.74
C ALA A 472 28.89 3.02 -18.70
N GLY A 473 27.91 2.12 -18.92
CA GLY A 473 28.09 0.68 -19.02
C GLY A 473 27.39 -0.15 -17.92
N LEU A 474 26.67 0.49 -16.99
CA LEU A 474 25.98 -0.23 -15.91
C LEU A 474 24.64 -0.81 -16.36
N ASP A 475 24.34 -2.03 -15.92
CA ASP A 475 23.02 -2.64 -16.12
C ASP A 475 21.91 -1.82 -15.46
N CYS A 476 20.77 -1.71 -16.14
CA CYS A 476 19.64 -0.90 -15.68
C CYS A 476 19.13 -1.32 -14.29
N ASN A 477 19.02 -2.63 -14.01
CA ASN A 477 18.56 -3.13 -12.71
C ASN A 477 19.59 -2.86 -11.61
N VAL A 478 20.89 -2.94 -11.95
CA VAL A 478 21.97 -2.56 -11.05
C VAL A 478 21.85 -1.07 -10.70
N VAL A 479 21.65 -0.18 -11.67
CA VAL A 479 21.47 1.27 -11.42
C VAL A 479 20.22 1.52 -10.56
N ILE A 480 19.10 0.84 -10.80
CA ILE A 480 17.89 0.96 -9.95
C ILE A 480 18.21 0.64 -8.49
N ASN A 481 18.89 -0.48 -8.24
CA ASN A 481 19.27 -0.89 -6.88
C ASN A 481 20.24 0.10 -6.23
N MET A 482 21.23 0.57 -6.98
CA MET A 482 22.19 1.59 -6.52
C MET A 482 21.50 2.89 -6.10
N ILE A 483 20.58 3.38 -6.93
CA ILE A 483 19.85 4.62 -6.68
C ILE A 483 18.87 4.50 -5.51
N LYS A 484 18.29 3.32 -5.27
CA LYS A 484 17.53 3.07 -4.03
C LYS A 484 18.40 3.13 -2.79
N GLN A 485 19.62 2.61 -2.85
CA GLN A 485 20.56 2.66 -1.73
C GLN A 485 21.12 4.07 -1.48
N ALA A 486 21.37 4.84 -2.54
CA ALA A 486 21.90 6.21 -2.46
C ALA A 486 21.10 7.20 -3.34
N PRO A 487 19.88 7.58 -2.95
CA PRO A 487 19.00 8.48 -3.74
C PRO A 487 19.65 9.83 -4.09
N THR A 488 20.50 10.33 -3.18
CA THR A 488 21.19 11.61 -3.33
C THR A 488 22.24 11.61 -4.44
N ALA A 489 22.62 10.45 -5.00
CA ALA A 489 23.51 10.37 -6.15
C ALA A 489 22.92 11.12 -7.36
N LEU A 490 21.60 11.00 -7.59
CA LEU A 490 20.92 11.72 -8.68
C LEU A 490 20.65 13.20 -8.35
N ASN A 491 21.12 13.72 -7.21
CA ASN A 491 21.09 15.17 -6.95
C ASN A 491 22.31 15.89 -7.52
N GLN A 492 23.31 15.13 -7.99
CA GLN A 492 24.48 15.67 -8.70
C GLN A 492 24.10 16.06 -10.14
N SER A 493 24.86 16.97 -10.75
CA SER A 493 24.71 17.25 -12.19
C SER A 493 25.30 16.11 -13.02
N LYS A 494 24.83 15.96 -14.27
CA LYS A 494 25.35 14.99 -15.23
C LYS A 494 26.87 15.08 -15.36
N ASN A 495 27.41 16.28 -15.59
CA ASN A 495 28.85 16.51 -15.73
C ASN A 495 29.65 16.04 -14.50
N VAL A 496 29.10 16.19 -13.29
CA VAL A 496 29.76 15.72 -12.05
C VAL A 496 29.76 14.20 -11.96
N LEU A 497 28.67 13.54 -12.38
CA LEU A 497 28.61 12.08 -12.44
C LEU A 497 29.61 11.54 -13.45
N GLU A 498 29.66 12.11 -14.65
CA GLU A 498 30.62 11.75 -15.70
C GLU A 498 32.07 11.93 -15.22
N LYS A 499 32.38 13.08 -14.59
CA LYS A 499 33.71 13.34 -14.02
C LYS A 499 34.07 12.28 -12.97
N LYS A 500 33.16 11.90 -12.07
CA LYS A 500 33.40 10.84 -11.08
C LYS A 500 33.63 9.47 -11.72
N ILE A 501 32.91 9.14 -12.79
CA ILE A 501 33.12 7.88 -13.52
C ILE A 501 34.49 7.88 -14.21
N ASP A 502 34.88 9.02 -14.79
CA ASP A 502 36.20 9.19 -15.39
C ASP A 502 37.32 9.05 -14.36
N LEU A 503 37.20 9.70 -13.18
CA LEU A 503 38.19 9.57 -12.11
C LEU A 503 38.37 8.11 -11.65
N LEU A 504 37.29 7.34 -11.58
CA LEU A 504 37.33 5.92 -11.22
C LEU A 504 38.13 5.11 -12.25
N LYS A 505 37.88 5.34 -13.55
CA LYS A 505 38.57 4.65 -14.64
C LYS A 505 40.03 5.07 -14.74
N THR A 506 40.29 6.37 -14.75
CA THR A 506 41.60 6.95 -15.04
C THR A 506 42.58 6.77 -13.88
N TYR A 507 42.16 6.98 -12.63
CA TYR A 507 43.08 6.91 -11.49
C TYR A 507 43.16 5.53 -10.86
N LEU A 508 42.05 4.79 -10.78
CA LEU A 508 42.05 3.46 -10.16
C LEU A 508 42.20 2.32 -11.18
N GLY A 509 41.86 2.55 -12.45
CA GLY A 509 41.77 1.51 -13.46
C GLY A 509 40.60 0.55 -13.20
N TYR A 510 39.58 0.99 -12.45
CA TYR A 510 38.51 0.10 -12.00
C TYR A 510 37.36 0.05 -13.02
N PRO A 511 36.72 -1.12 -13.17
CA PRO A 511 35.49 -1.26 -13.95
C PRO A 511 34.36 -0.43 -13.33
N VAL A 512 33.44 0.11 -14.15
CA VAL A 512 32.33 0.97 -13.69
C VAL A 512 31.40 0.22 -12.75
N GLU A 513 31.28 -1.08 -12.95
CA GLU A 513 30.53 -2.04 -12.15
C GLU A 513 30.96 -2.03 -10.68
N SER A 514 32.20 -1.60 -10.39
CA SER A 514 32.69 -1.48 -9.00
C SER A 514 31.89 -0.45 -8.18
N ILE A 515 31.24 0.53 -8.82
CA ILE A 515 30.38 1.52 -8.15
C ILE A 515 29.18 0.81 -7.48
N ALA A 516 28.68 -0.29 -8.04
CA ALA A 516 27.53 -1.00 -7.51
C ALA A 516 27.73 -1.50 -6.07
N SER A 517 28.97 -1.83 -5.70
CA SER A 517 29.33 -2.24 -4.34
C SER A 517 29.29 -1.10 -3.31
N PHE A 518 29.39 0.16 -3.76
CA PHE A 518 29.38 1.34 -2.89
C PHE A 518 28.78 2.57 -3.60
N PRO A 519 27.45 2.62 -3.81
CA PRO A 519 26.80 3.69 -4.59
C PRO A 519 26.95 5.09 -3.97
N SER A 520 27.15 5.14 -2.65
CA SER A 520 27.43 6.39 -1.91
C SER A 520 28.68 7.11 -2.41
N TYR A 521 29.58 6.41 -3.13
CA TYR A 521 30.66 7.02 -3.91
C TYR A 521 30.22 8.28 -4.67
N LEU A 522 29.11 8.18 -5.40
CA LEU A 522 28.60 9.26 -6.25
C LEU A 522 28.12 10.47 -5.45
N CYS A 523 27.91 10.33 -4.14
CA CYS A 523 27.45 11.39 -3.26
C CYS A 523 28.59 12.21 -2.64
N TYR A 524 29.84 11.72 -2.68
CA TYR A 524 30.98 12.47 -2.15
C TYR A 524 31.32 13.68 -3.01
N ASP A 525 31.96 14.67 -2.40
CA ASP A 525 32.52 15.80 -3.10
C ASP A 525 33.57 15.37 -4.13
N VAL A 526 33.63 16.05 -5.29
CA VAL A 526 34.52 15.69 -6.41
C VAL A 526 35.99 15.87 -6.01
N ASP A 527 36.30 16.93 -5.29
CA ASP A 527 37.69 17.25 -4.92
C ASP A 527 38.19 16.24 -3.91
N ARG A 528 37.34 15.84 -2.96
CA ARG A 528 37.64 14.74 -2.04
C ARG A 528 37.90 13.42 -2.77
N VAL A 529 37.10 13.10 -3.79
CA VAL A 529 37.31 11.89 -4.61
C VAL A 529 38.65 11.97 -5.35
N HIS A 530 38.86 13.06 -6.07
CA HIS A 530 40.07 13.30 -6.85
C HIS A 530 41.32 13.19 -5.98
N LEU A 531 41.40 14.00 -4.92
CA LEU A 531 42.56 14.09 -4.03
C LEU A 531 42.95 12.71 -3.46
N ARG A 532 41.96 11.95 -2.99
CA ARG A 532 42.21 10.63 -2.38
C ARG A 532 42.57 9.56 -3.41
N PHE A 533 41.98 9.61 -4.60
CA PHE A 533 42.35 8.69 -5.69
C PHE A 533 43.75 8.99 -6.21
N SER A 534 44.11 10.25 -6.38
CA SER A 534 45.48 10.66 -6.78
C SER A 534 46.51 10.19 -5.76
N MET A 535 46.25 10.37 -4.47
CA MET A 535 47.16 9.91 -3.42
C MET A 535 47.32 8.38 -3.41
N TYR A 536 46.21 7.65 -3.53
CA TYR A 536 46.27 6.18 -3.61
C TYR A 536 46.98 5.68 -4.87
N ALA A 537 46.74 6.31 -6.03
CA ALA A 537 47.42 5.97 -7.28
C ALA A 537 48.94 6.17 -7.16
N TRP A 538 49.37 7.27 -6.54
CA TRP A 538 50.78 7.54 -6.27
C TRP A 538 51.40 6.51 -5.31
N LEU A 539 50.73 6.18 -4.20
CA LEU A 539 51.20 5.14 -3.26
C LEU A 539 51.32 3.77 -3.94
N LYS A 540 50.37 3.43 -4.83
CA LYS A 540 50.38 2.19 -5.61
C LYS A 540 51.59 2.14 -6.55
N GLN A 541 51.93 3.24 -7.22
CA GLN A 541 53.13 3.33 -8.06
C GLN A 541 54.43 3.17 -7.24
N LYS A 542 54.45 3.67 -6.00
CA LYS A 542 55.58 3.51 -5.07
C LYS A 542 55.65 2.13 -4.39
N GLY A 543 54.69 1.23 -4.64
CA GLY A 543 54.61 -0.07 -3.97
C GLY A 543 54.24 -0.01 -2.49
N ALA A 544 53.76 1.14 -2.00
CA ALA A 544 53.46 1.41 -0.60
C ALA A 544 51.98 1.12 -0.21
N ALA A 545 51.15 0.71 -1.17
CA ALA A 545 49.75 0.37 -0.94
C ALA A 545 49.37 -0.94 -1.64
N LYS A 546 48.33 -1.61 -1.11
CA LYS A 546 47.80 -2.84 -1.71
C LYS A 546 47.33 -2.59 -3.17
N PRO A 547 47.54 -3.54 -4.09
CA PRO A 547 47.23 -3.36 -5.52
C PRO A 547 45.77 -3.00 -5.83
N THR A 548 44.84 -3.49 -5.01
CA THR A 548 43.40 -3.27 -5.13
C THR A 548 42.79 -3.01 -3.77
N LEU A 549 42.15 -1.84 -3.61
CA LEU A 549 41.39 -1.44 -2.43
C LEU A 549 39.98 -1.08 -2.83
N SER A 550 39.00 -1.34 -1.97
CA SER A 550 37.63 -0.91 -2.26
C SER A 550 37.52 0.62 -2.24
N VAL A 551 36.65 1.16 -3.10
CA VAL A 551 36.35 2.60 -3.14
C VAL A 551 35.84 3.11 -1.78
N SER A 552 35.08 2.27 -1.07
CA SER A 552 34.60 2.58 0.29
C SER A 552 35.75 2.79 1.28
N THR A 553 36.82 2.00 1.20
CA THR A 553 37.98 2.12 2.09
C THR A 553 38.69 3.46 1.92
N LEU A 554 38.80 3.93 0.67
CA LEU A 554 39.46 5.19 0.34
C LEU A 554 38.61 6.40 0.76
N LEU A 555 37.29 6.36 0.59
CA LEU A 555 36.45 7.56 0.70
C LEU A 555 35.66 7.69 2.01
N ALA A 556 35.27 6.57 2.64
CA ALA A 556 34.37 6.61 3.79
C ALA A 556 35.02 7.14 5.08
N CYS A 557 36.35 7.03 5.20
CA CYS A 557 37.05 7.49 6.40
C CYS A 557 37.17 9.03 6.48
N SER A 558 37.28 9.57 7.70
CA SER A 558 37.55 10.99 7.95
C SER A 558 38.92 11.42 7.42
N ASP A 559 39.14 12.71 7.16
CA ASP A 559 40.41 13.22 6.64
C ASP A 559 41.59 12.87 7.56
N ALA A 560 41.44 13.02 8.87
CA ALA A 560 42.46 12.62 9.85
C ALA A 560 42.84 11.12 9.77
N ARG A 561 41.87 10.25 9.49
CA ARG A 561 42.14 8.81 9.31
C ARG A 561 42.79 8.54 7.97
N PHE A 562 42.36 9.23 6.93
CA PHE A 562 42.96 9.10 5.61
C PHE A 562 44.44 9.49 5.65
N VAL A 563 44.77 10.62 6.29
CA VAL A 563 46.16 11.05 6.47
C VAL A 563 46.97 10.00 7.23
N LYS A 564 46.50 9.58 8.42
CA LYS A 564 47.22 8.59 9.23
C LYS A 564 47.49 7.25 8.51
N TYR A 565 46.54 6.75 7.73
CA TYR A 565 46.61 5.39 7.18
C TYR A 565 46.98 5.32 5.69
N PHE A 566 47.01 6.44 4.97
CA PHE A 566 47.38 6.48 3.56
C PHE A 566 48.47 7.51 3.27
N VAL A 567 48.51 8.63 3.98
CA VAL A 567 49.52 9.67 3.74
C VAL A 567 50.79 9.37 4.53
N ASP A 568 50.66 9.14 5.84
CA ASP A 568 51.79 9.00 6.76
C ASP A 568 52.52 7.64 6.67
N ILE A 569 52.01 6.72 5.85
CA ILE A 569 52.60 5.39 5.66
C ILE A 569 53.87 5.42 4.80
N HIS A 570 54.11 6.52 4.07
CA HIS A 570 55.29 6.71 3.23
C HIS A 570 56.02 8.01 3.62
N PRO A 571 57.36 8.02 3.72
CA PRO A 571 58.11 9.21 4.14
C PRO A 571 57.84 10.48 3.29
N GLU A 572 57.71 10.33 1.98
CA GLU A 572 57.37 11.44 1.05
C GLU A 572 55.87 11.77 1.01
N GLY A 573 55.02 10.99 1.69
CA GLY A 573 53.57 11.07 1.59
C GLY A 573 52.98 12.42 1.99
N PRO A 574 53.33 13.01 3.16
CA PRO A 574 52.82 14.32 3.56
C PRO A 574 53.14 15.44 2.56
N ALA A 575 54.35 15.46 2.00
CA ALA A 575 54.75 16.45 1.00
C ALA A 575 53.95 16.29 -0.30
N MET A 576 53.76 15.05 -0.76
CA MET A 576 52.93 14.76 -1.93
C MET A 576 51.47 15.14 -1.71
N TRP A 577 50.92 14.88 -0.52
CA TRP A 577 49.55 15.21 -0.17
C TRP A 577 49.27 16.72 -0.20
N GLU A 578 50.19 17.54 0.33
CA GLU A 578 50.08 18.99 0.24
C GLU A 578 50.23 19.50 -1.20
N ASN A 579 51.12 18.91 -2.00
CA ASN A 579 51.23 19.22 -3.42
C ASN A 579 49.90 18.95 -4.15
N LEU A 580 49.28 17.78 -3.95
CA LEU A 580 47.99 17.43 -4.55
C LEU A 580 46.84 18.34 -4.10
N LYS A 581 46.86 18.85 -2.86
CA LYS A 581 45.88 19.85 -2.41
C LYS A 581 46.09 21.19 -3.11
N SER A 582 47.35 21.62 -3.24
CA SER A 582 47.68 22.90 -3.87
C SER A 582 47.29 22.93 -5.35
N SER A 583 47.46 21.81 -6.07
CA SER A 583 47.07 21.72 -7.48
C SER A 583 45.55 21.79 -7.71
N LEU A 584 44.76 21.24 -6.78
CA LEU A 584 43.29 21.32 -6.79
C LEU A 584 42.74 22.73 -6.52
N GLN A 585 43.47 23.57 -5.78
CA GLN A 585 43.05 24.96 -5.51
C GLN A 585 43.38 25.91 -6.67
N SER A 586 44.29 25.52 -7.56
CA SER A 586 44.71 26.28 -8.74
C SER A 586 43.96 25.92 -10.04
N SER A 587 43.02 24.96 -9.98
CA SER A 587 42.23 24.47 -11.13
C SER A 587 40.74 24.62 -10.89
#